data_AF-A0A8C4Q8J0-F1
#
_entry.id   AF-A0A8C4Q8J0-F1
#
_cell.length_a   1.000
_cell.length_b   1.000
_cell.length_c   1.000
_cell.angle_alpha   90.00
_cell.angle_beta   90.00
_cell.angle_gamma   90.00
#
_symmetry.space_group_name_H-M   'P 1'
#
loop_
_entity.id
_entity.type
_entity.pdbx_description
1 polymer ?
#
loop_
_entity_poly.entity_id
_entity_poly.type
_entity_poly.pdbx_seq_one_letter_code
_entity_poly.pdbx_strand_id
1 'polypeptide(L)'
;MGDVYDGQKGGQDPLTTLPASLAERALVPLLAHALVAYLSLLERDRLRHLTTRLTSDTTLWMCRLFRFDNGSAYFHEDDREGLVRVAFLALHSHYQDFATEGFCALAAKPPVLYVSAAARPGFGLHLCTQLRLPMSCLCTVPCNTVFGSQHQMDIASFERLVADDEEAGRVPLLLLANAGTPAAGHTDKFVRLSEICSQHGIWLHVEGVTLATLVLGFVPSAMLAAVKSDSMTLTPGIWLGLPATPAVTLYRHDDPSLALAAGLVSSRPADRLRPLPLWLSLQQLGNSAILQCIRLATQLSQNLLDKLKLLPNIKISVHDEVDCPVVVFKVVLSEQNLPGAAVVEVSDLQQRESELQDSFNRWLCSELQKAVPASGLSEVELDDDGLCLRFSPLVTAAALDTSNADVDSLCEALSARVPTMLLSWRLRTALRHTALSAPPLAYLEERCWAGLGALRYEVSGQEFHPSDQQVELEKFNQKLGQKLKSLLPDIPLTFGPKAGGRLDCVYIGMVTEELDMAALMQTIVETGQEVEESSRVGCFPLLFVFI
;
A
#
# COMPACT_ATOMS: atom_id res chain seq x y z
N MET A 1 30.83 7.04 -35.95
CA MET A 1 31.04 7.78 -34.69
C MET A 1 29.77 7.63 -33.88
N GLY A 2 29.52 6.57 -33.12
CA GLY A 2 30.42 5.54 -32.60
C GLY A 2 30.92 5.95 -31.22
N ASP A 3 30.12 5.67 -30.17
CA ASP A 3 30.51 5.62 -28.74
C ASP A 3 29.59 4.57 -28.09
N VAL A 4 30.01 3.30 -28.04
CA VAL A 4 30.65 2.63 -26.88
C VAL A 4 29.72 2.58 -25.66
N TYR A 5 28.71 1.69 -25.72
CA TYR A 5 28.19 1.01 -24.54
C TYR A 5 29.13 -0.17 -24.26
N ASP A 6 30.09 0.03 -23.36
CA ASP A 6 30.92 -1.06 -22.85
C ASP A 6 30.21 -1.76 -21.69
N GLY A 7 30.23 -3.09 -21.73
CA GLY A 7 29.40 -3.94 -20.92
C GLY A 7 29.90 -4.07 -19.49
N GLN A 8 29.01 -3.82 -18.53
CA GLN A 8 29.07 -4.48 -17.23
C GLN A 8 28.18 -5.72 -17.26
N LYS A 9 28.86 -6.86 -17.08
CA LYS A 9 28.32 -8.22 -16.99
C LYS A 9 27.14 -8.27 -16.02
N GLY A 10 26.08 -8.96 -16.46
CA GLY A 10 24.86 -9.17 -15.70
C GLY A 10 25.11 -9.81 -14.33
N GLY A 11 24.85 -9.03 -13.29
CA GLY A 11 24.26 -9.57 -12.07
C GLY A 11 22.81 -9.88 -12.40
N GLN A 12 22.40 -11.14 -12.28
CA GLN A 12 20.99 -11.51 -12.37
C GLN A 12 20.24 -10.76 -11.26
N ASP A 13 19.38 -9.81 -11.63
CA ASP A 13 18.37 -9.29 -10.71
C ASP A 13 17.49 -10.47 -10.28
N PRO A 14 17.41 -10.81 -8.98
CA PRO A 14 16.60 -11.94 -8.49
C PRO A 14 15.09 -11.72 -8.67
N LEU A 15 14.67 -10.57 -9.20
CA LEU A 15 13.28 -10.22 -9.51
C LEU A 15 12.80 -10.71 -10.90
N THR A 16 13.67 -11.34 -11.70
CA THR A 16 13.35 -11.68 -13.10
C THR A 16 12.79 -13.09 -13.34
N THR A 17 12.79 -13.96 -12.33
CA THR A 17 12.18 -15.30 -12.45
C THR A 17 10.90 -15.38 -11.64
N LEU A 18 9.75 -15.45 -12.32
CA LEU A 18 8.47 -15.83 -11.70
C LEU A 18 8.68 -17.14 -10.94
N PRO A 19 8.22 -17.26 -9.68
CA PRO A 19 8.31 -18.52 -8.95
C PRO A 19 7.61 -19.63 -9.73
N ALA A 20 8.19 -20.83 -9.70
CA ALA A 20 7.77 -21.95 -10.53
C ALA A 20 6.30 -22.35 -10.26
N SER A 21 5.84 -22.20 -9.02
CA SER A 21 4.45 -22.41 -8.59
C SER A 21 3.47 -21.45 -9.27
N LEU A 22 3.82 -20.17 -9.37
CA LEU A 22 3.01 -19.15 -10.03
C LEU A 22 2.95 -19.42 -11.53
N ALA A 23 4.06 -19.85 -12.14
CA ALA A 23 4.08 -20.28 -13.54
C ALA A 23 3.14 -21.47 -13.79
N GLU A 24 3.09 -22.43 -12.88
CA GLU A 24 2.16 -23.57 -12.96
C GLU A 24 0.70 -23.12 -12.78
N ARG A 25 0.42 -22.28 -11.79
CA ARG A 25 -0.94 -21.73 -11.54
C ARG A 25 -1.42 -20.79 -12.65
N ALA A 26 -0.51 -20.10 -13.34
CA ALA A 26 -0.83 -19.22 -14.45
C ALA A 26 -1.23 -19.96 -15.74
N LEU A 27 -0.84 -21.23 -15.88
CA LEU A 27 -1.10 -22.01 -17.09
C LEU A 27 -2.61 -22.19 -17.34
N VAL A 28 -3.40 -22.45 -16.30
CA VAL A 28 -4.84 -22.70 -16.44
C VAL A 28 -5.60 -21.44 -16.85
N PRO A 29 -5.45 -20.28 -16.18
CA PRO A 29 -6.02 -19.02 -16.66
C PRO A 29 -5.61 -18.68 -18.10
N LEU A 30 -4.34 -18.89 -18.47
CA LEU A 30 -3.85 -18.62 -19.82
C LEU A 30 -4.55 -19.49 -20.87
N LEU A 31 -4.62 -20.80 -20.64
CA LEU A 31 -5.34 -21.72 -21.52
C LEU A 31 -6.83 -21.39 -21.59
N ALA A 32 -7.42 -20.99 -20.46
CA ALA A 32 -8.80 -20.58 -20.40
C ALA A 32 -9.08 -19.34 -21.25
N HIS A 33 -8.20 -18.34 -21.26
CA HIS A 33 -8.34 -17.19 -22.16
C HIS A 33 -8.25 -17.57 -23.64
N ALA A 34 -7.34 -18.48 -24.00
CA ALA A 34 -7.29 -19.02 -25.35
C ALA A 34 -8.59 -19.76 -25.72
N LEU A 35 -9.16 -20.51 -24.77
CA LEU A 35 -10.48 -21.14 -24.93
C LEU A 35 -11.60 -20.11 -25.05
N VAL A 36 -11.61 -19.02 -24.27
CA VAL A 36 -12.59 -17.92 -24.40
C VAL A 36 -12.57 -17.37 -25.82
N ALA A 37 -11.38 -17.07 -26.35
CA ALA A 37 -11.22 -16.55 -27.71
C ALA A 37 -11.77 -17.53 -28.77
N TYR A 38 -11.48 -18.83 -28.62
CA TYR A 38 -11.99 -19.86 -29.53
C TYR A 38 -13.52 -20.05 -29.42
N LEU A 39 -14.05 -20.18 -28.19
CA LEU A 39 -15.47 -20.40 -27.92
C LEU A 39 -16.34 -19.21 -28.35
N SER A 40 -15.77 -17.99 -28.37
CA SER A 40 -16.45 -16.79 -28.87
C SER A 40 -16.82 -16.89 -30.36
N LEU A 41 -16.19 -17.80 -31.11
CA LEU A 41 -16.47 -18.05 -32.53
C LEU A 41 -17.63 -19.05 -32.76
N LEU A 42 -18.18 -19.64 -31.69
CA LEU A 42 -19.30 -20.57 -31.81
C LEU A 42 -20.57 -19.88 -32.31
N GLU A 43 -21.44 -20.67 -32.93
CA GLU A 43 -22.79 -20.24 -33.31
C GLU A 43 -23.57 -19.71 -32.10
N ARG A 44 -24.35 -18.64 -32.31
CA ARG A 44 -24.99 -17.84 -31.26
C ARG A 44 -25.82 -18.66 -30.27
N ASP A 45 -26.57 -19.66 -30.74
CA ASP A 45 -27.44 -20.47 -29.86
C ASP A 45 -26.64 -21.46 -29.01
N ARG A 46 -25.58 -22.07 -29.59
CA ARG A 46 -24.65 -22.93 -28.84
C ARG A 46 -23.88 -22.12 -27.79
N LEU A 47 -23.40 -20.95 -28.18
CA LEU A 47 -22.70 -20.03 -27.28
C LEU A 47 -23.61 -19.56 -26.14
N ARG A 48 -24.89 -19.26 -26.42
CA ARG A 48 -25.87 -18.89 -25.39
C ARG A 48 -26.10 -20.03 -24.41
N HIS A 49 -26.26 -21.28 -24.88
CA HIS A 49 -26.45 -22.42 -24.00
C HIS A 49 -25.22 -22.67 -23.10
N LEU A 50 -24.03 -22.64 -23.69
CA LEU A 50 -22.76 -22.79 -22.98
C LEU A 50 -22.57 -21.72 -21.91
N THR A 51 -22.71 -20.44 -22.28
CA THR A 51 -22.50 -19.31 -21.38
C THR A 51 -23.51 -19.28 -20.25
N THR A 52 -24.78 -19.61 -20.52
CA THR A 52 -25.81 -19.69 -19.48
C THR A 52 -25.43 -20.72 -18.42
N ARG A 53 -24.98 -21.91 -18.84
CA ARG A 53 -24.55 -22.95 -17.92
C ARG A 53 -23.28 -22.55 -17.16
N LEU A 54 -22.27 -22.04 -17.86
CA LEU A 54 -21.03 -21.58 -17.25
C LEU A 54 -21.27 -20.49 -16.19
N THR A 55 -22.00 -19.43 -16.55
CA THR A 55 -22.32 -18.35 -15.60
C THR A 55 -23.13 -18.89 -14.43
N SER A 56 -24.16 -19.71 -14.67
CA SER A 56 -24.96 -20.27 -13.58
C SER A 56 -24.15 -21.13 -12.62
N ASP A 57 -23.32 -22.05 -13.15
CA ASP A 57 -22.49 -22.94 -12.33
C ASP A 57 -21.44 -22.15 -11.56
N THR A 58 -20.79 -21.16 -12.19
CA THR A 58 -19.77 -20.31 -11.54
C THR A 58 -20.40 -19.44 -10.45
N THR A 59 -21.56 -18.83 -10.71
CA THR A 59 -22.31 -18.04 -9.72
C THR A 59 -22.69 -18.88 -8.51
N LEU A 60 -23.25 -20.07 -8.71
CA LEU A 60 -23.62 -20.97 -7.61
C LEU A 60 -22.41 -21.36 -6.76
N TRP A 61 -21.28 -21.59 -7.40
CA TRP A 61 -20.06 -21.97 -6.71
C TRP A 61 -19.48 -20.82 -5.89
N MET A 62 -19.43 -19.61 -6.46
CA MET A 62 -19.00 -18.40 -5.74
C MET A 62 -19.95 -18.09 -4.56
N CYS A 63 -21.26 -18.14 -4.78
CA CYS A 63 -22.24 -17.93 -3.71
C CYS A 63 -22.06 -18.93 -2.56
N ARG A 64 -21.87 -20.22 -2.88
CA ARG A 64 -21.67 -21.26 -1.85
C ARG A 64 -20.34 -21.09 -1.11
N LEU A 65 -19.24 -20.81 -1.81
CA LEU A 65 -17.94 -20.62 -1.19
C LEU A 65 -17.94 -19.46 -0.19
N PHE A 66 -18.57 -18.35 -0.55
CA PHE A 66 -18.58 -17.12 0.25
C PHE A 66 -19.86 -16.98 1.08
N ARG A 67 -20.65 -18.06 1.20
CA ARG A 67 -21.89 -18.13 2.00
C ARG A 67 -22.96 -17.10 1.61
N PHE A 68 -22.88 -16.55 0.39
CA PHE A 68 -23.76 -15.51 -0.10
C PHE A 68 -25.01 -16.12 -0.75
N ASP A 69 -25.99 -16.47 0.08
CA ASP A 69 -27.20 -17.14 -0.38
C ASP A 69 -28.07 -16.24 -1.28
N ASN A 70 -28.75 -16.86 -2.25
CA ASN A 70 -29.64 -16.22 -3.22
C ASN A 70 -29.01 -15.06 -4.01
N GLY A 71 -27.69 -15.11 -4.21
CA GLY A 71 -26.96 -14.10 -4.97
C GLY A 71 -26.92 -14.36 -6.48
N SER A 72 -26.77 -13.27 -7.22
CA SER A 72 -26.28 -13.26 -8.60
C SER A 72 -24.82 -12.81 -8.62
N ALA A 73 -24.09 -13.08 -9.71
CA ALA A 73 -22.69 -12.69 -9.85
C ALA A 73 -22.46 -11.91 -11.15
N TYR A 74 -21.67 -10.83 -11.03
CA TYR A 74 -21.13 -10.08 -12.15
C TYR A 74 -19.61 -10.23 -12.18
N PHE A 75 -19.07 -10.55 -13.35
CA PHE A 75 -17.64 -10.84 -13.56
C PHE A 75 -16.99 -9.72 -14.36
N HIS A 76 -15.91 -9.16 -13.83
CA HIS A 76 -15.28 -7.95 -14.35
C HIS A 76 -13.75 -8.02 -14.23
N GLU A 77 -13.07 -7.36 -15.16
CA GLU A 77 -11.60 -7.32 -15.20
C GLU A 77 -11.03 -6.23 -14.27
N ASP A 78 -11.69 -5.06 -14.23
CA ASP A 78 -11.38 -3.97 -13.30
C ASP A 78 -12.24 -4.13 -12.05
N ASP A 79 -11.60 -4.36 -10.90
CA ASP A 79 -12.27 -4.67 -9.64
C ASP A 79 -13.21 -3.56 -9.11
N ARG A 80 -13.17 -2.37 -9.71
CA ARG A 80 -14.03 -1.22 -9.43
C ARG A 80 -15.37 -1.26 -10.15
N GLU A 81 -15.42 -1.94 -11.30
CA GLU A 81 -16.56 -1.93 -12.21
C GLU A 81 -17.80 -2.55 -11.56
N GLY A 82 -17.63 -3.60 -10.75
CA GLY A 82 -18.75 -4.25 -10.08
C GLY A 82 -19.52 -3.32 -9.13
N LEU A 83 -18.84 -2.49 -8.36
CA LEU A 83 -19.49 -1.48 -7.51
C LEU A 83 -20.24 -0.44 -8.36
N VAL A 84 -19.65 0.02 -9.46
CA VAL A 84 -20.30 0.97 -10.38
C VAL A 84 -21.63 0.39 -10.88
N ARG A 85 -21.63 -0.88 -11.31
CA ARG A 85 -22.83 -1.55 -11.82
C ARG A 85 -23.88 -1.75 -10.73
N VAL A 86 -23.47 -2.08 -9.52
CA VAL A 86 -24.40 -2.18 -8.40
C VAL A 86 -24.93 -0.82 -7.95
N ALA A 87 -24.14 0.25 -8.02
CA ALA A 87 -24.64 1.60 -7.76
C ALA A 87 -25.66 2.07 -8.81
N PHE A 88 -25.48 1.71 -10.09
CA PHE A 88 -26.52 1.88 -11.11
C PHE A 88 -27.79 1.08 -10.78
N LEU A 89 -27.65 -0.15 -10.28
CA LEU A 89 -28.78 -0.96 -9.84
C LEU A 89 -29.52 -0.28 -8.68
N ALA A 90 -28.81 0.27 -7.69
CA ALA A 90 -29.41 1.03 -6.61
C ALA A 90 -30.15 2.28 -7.13
N LEU A 91 -29.56 3.03 -8.07
CA LEU A 91 -30.23 4.16 -8.72
C LEU A 91 -31.52 3.74 -9.42
N HIS A 92 -31.47 2.68 -10.24
CA HIS A 92 -32.65 2.16 -10.94
C HIS A 92 -33.74 1.67 -10.00
N SER A 93 -33.37 1.16 -8.82
CA SER A 93 -34.32 0.65 -7.82
C SER A 93 -35.00 1.79 -7.06
N HIS A 94 -34.27 2.86 -6.74
CA HIS A 94 -34.79 4.00 -5.98
C HIS A 94 -35.50 5.06 -6.85
N TYR A 95 -35.06 5.25 -8.10
CA TYR A 95 -35.55 6.29 -8.99
C TYR A 95 -36.25 5.68 -10.21
N GLN A 96 -37.58 5.58 -10.15
CA GLN A 96 -38.39 4.94 -11.19
C GLN A 96 -38.17 5.56 -12.59
N ASP A 97 -38.06 6.89 -12.67
CA ASP A 97 -37.89 7.62 -13.93
C ASP A 97 -36.42 7.72 -14.38
N PHE A 98 -35.47 7.16 -13.62
CA PHE A 98 -34.04 7.28 -13.96
C PHE A 98 -33.70 6.62 -15.30
N ALA A 99 -34.40 5.54 -15.67
CA ALA A 99 -34.17 4.87 -16.96
C ALA A 99 -34.56 5.72 -18.17
N THR A 100 -35.51 6.66 -18.03
CA THR A 100 -36.03 7.49 -19.13
C THR A 100 -35.49 8.92 -19.08
N GLU A 101 -35.47 9.53 -17.90
CA GLU A 101 -35.10 10.93 -17.69
C GLU A 101 -33.62 11.10 -17.30
N GLY A 102 -32.93 9.99 -16.98
CA GLY A 102 -31.53 10.00 -16.59
C GLY A 102 -31.26 10.95 -15.41
N PHE A 103 -30.27 11.82 -15.57
CA PHE A 103 -29.84 12.75 -14.51
C PHE A 103 -30.97 13.66 -14.00
N CYS A 104 -31.93 14.03 -14.86
CA CYS A 104 -33.04 14.91 -14.46
C CYS A 104 -33.91 14.28 -13.36
N ALA A 105 -34.04 12.95 -13.32
CA ALA A 105 -34.77 12.23 -12.28
C ALA A 105 -34.14 12.41 -10.88
N LEU A 106 -32.85 12.74 -10.82
CA LEU A 106 -32.09 12.86 -9.57
C LEU A 106 -32.13 14.28 -9.00
N ALA A 107 -32.44 15.29 -9.82
CA ALA A 107 -32.27 16.69 -9.46
C ALA A 107 -33.14 17.13 -8.27
N ALA A 108 -34.37 16.61 -8.18
CA ALA A 108 -35.30 16.96 -7.10
C ALA A 108 -34.91 16.34 -5.75
N LYS A 109 -34.25 15.18 -5.78
CA LYS A 109 -33.89 14.37 -4.60
C LYS A 109 -32.52 13.75 -4.85
N PRO A 110 -31.42 14.50 -4.72
CA PRO A 110 -30.11 14.02 -5.13
C PRO A 110 -29.66 12.84 -4.25
N PRO A 111 -29.06 11.79 -4.84
CA PRO A 111 -28.58 10.64 -4.09
C PRO A 111 -27.32 10.97 -3.32
N VAL A 112 -27.07 10.22 -2.24
CA VAL A 112 -25.84 10.28 -1.45
C VAL A 112 -25.17 8.91 -1.41
N LEU A 113 -23.89 8.89 -1.76
CA LEU A 113 -22.99 7.75 -1.72
C LEU A 113 -22.04 7.93 -0.55
N TYR A 114 -22.13 7.05 0.44
CA TYR A 114 -21.27 7.06 1.61
C TYR A 114 -20.06 6.17 1.40
N VAL A 115 -18.88 6.73 1.62
CA VAL A 115 -17.60 6.02 1.48
C VAL A 115 -16.79 6.25 2.75
N SER A 116 -16.24 5.18 3.33
CA SER A 116 -15.33 5.31 4.49
C SER A 116 -14.10 6.15 4.14
N ALA A 117 -13.63 6.98 5.08
CA ALA A 117 -12.36 7.69 4.96
C ALA A 117 -11.16 6.74 4.74
N ALA A 118 -11.24 5.51 5.25
CA ALA A 118 -10.21 4.47 5.05
C ALA A 118 -10.40 3.63 3.77
N ALA A 119 -11.34 4.02 2.89
CA ALA A 119 -11.52 3.36 1.59
C ALA A 119 -10.34 3.65 0.63
N ARG A 120 -10.33 2.96 -0.51
CA ARG A 120 -9.31 3.16 -1.56
C ARG A 120 -9.25 4.63 -2.00
N PRO A 121 -8.07 5.27 -2.04
CA PRO A 121 -7.93 6.66 -2.47
C PRO A 121 -8.50 6.89 -3.88
N GLY A 122 -9.26 7.97 -4.05
CA GLY A 122 -9.87 8.33 -5.33
C GLY A 122 -11.06 7.44 -5.77
N PHE A 123 -11.43 6.43 -4.99
CA PHE A 123 -12.47 5.49 -5.39
C PHE A 123 -13.88 6.12 -5.40
N GLY A 124 -14.20 6.97 -4.42
CA GLY A 124 -15.44 7.76 -4.42
C GLY A 124 -15.54 8.71 -5.63
N LEU A 125 -14.44 9.37 -6.00
CA LEU A 125 -14.36 10.22 -7.20
C LEU A 125 -14.58 9.40 -8.48
N HIS A 126 -13.95 8.23 -8.58
CA HIS A 126 -14.16 7.31 -9.69
C HIS A 126 -15.64 6.91 -9.81
N LEU A 127 -16.27 6.54 -8.68
CA LEU A 127 -17.67 6.15 -8.64
C LEU A 127 -18.60 7.28 -9.13
N CYS A 128 -18.45 8.50 -8.60
CA CYS A 128 -19.21 9.66 -9.08
C CYS A 128 -18.99 9.93 -10.57
N THR A 129 -17.75 9.81 -11.05
CA THR A 129 -17.42 10.02 -12.47
C THR A 129 -18.11 9.00 -13.38
N GLN A 130 -18.11 7.72 -13.00
CA GLN A 130 -18.75 6.67 -13.78
C GLN A 130 -20.28 6.77 -13.77
N LEU A 131 -20.86 7.15 -12.62
CA LEU A 131 -22.30 7.34 -12.46
C LEU A 131 -22.80 8.68 -13.03
N ARG A 132 -21.89 9.58 -13.43
CA ARG A 132 -22.19 10.96 -13.85
C ARG A 132 -22.89 11.78 -12.77
N LEU A 133 -22.53 11.53 -11.51
CA LEU A 133 -23.04 12.27 -10.36
C LEU A 133 -22.06 13.40 -9.99
N PRO A 134 -22.55 14.55 -9.52
CA PRO A 134 -21.71 15.60 -8.98
C PRO A 134 -21.03 15.14 -7.69
N MET A 135 -19.88 15.75 -7.36
CA MET A 135 -19.14 15.44 -6.13
C MET A 135 -19.95 15.73 -4.85
N SER A 136 -20.99 16.58 -4.92
CA SER A 136 -21.92 16.80 -3.81
C SER A 136 -22.76 15.56 -3.44
N CYS A 137 -22.80 14.54 -4.29
CA CYS A 137 -23.41 13.25 -4.00
C CYS A 137 -22.47 12.30 -3.24
N LEU A 138 -21.19 12.65 -3.06
CA LEU A 138 -20.25 11.85 -2.29
C LEU A 138 -20.16 12.38 -0.86
N CYS A 139 -20.33 11.48 0.12
CA CYS A 139 -20.18 11.77 1.53
C CYS A 139 -19.10 10.86 2.13
N THR A 140 -18.01 11.44 2.61
CA THR A 140 -16.95 10.67 3.28
C THR A 140 -17.32 10.49 4.74
N VAL A 141 -17.44 9.24 5.18
CA VAL A 141 -17.71 8.90 6.57
C VAL A 141 -16.38 8.81 7.33
N PRO A 142 -16.18 9.56 8.42
CA PRO A 142 -14.93 9.53 9.16
C PRO A 142 -14.70 8.17 9.82
N CYS A 143 -13.44 7.83 10.05
CA CYS A 143 -13.07 6.72 10.92
C CYS A 143 -13.12 7.15 12.39
N ASN A 144 -13.17 6.17 13.29
CA ASN A 144 -13.23 6.42 14.72
C ASN A 144 -11.93 7.02 15.25
N THR A 145 -12.00 8.13 15.98
CA THR A 145 -10.80 8.86 16.45
C THR A 145 -10.57 8.76 17.95
N VAL A 146 -11.51 8.19 18.72
CA VAL A 146 -11.50 8.29 20.19
C VAL A 146 -11.47 6.94 20.91
N PHE A 147 -12.25 5.94 20.49
CA PHE A 147 -12.39 4.67 21.20
C PHE A 147 -12.48 3.45 20.28
N GLY A 148 -11.46 2.59 20.29
CA GLY A 148 -11.38 1.39 19.44
C GLY A 148 -10.36 1.58 18.31
N SER A 149 -10.41 0.73 17.28
CA SER A 149 -9.46 0.81 16.16
C SER A 149 -9.69 2.07 15.32
N GLN A 150 -8.62 2.86 15.13
CA GLN A 150 -8.67 4.18 14.51
C GLN A 150 -9.00 4.17 13.00
N HIS A 151 -9.04 2.99 12.38
CA HIS A 151 -9.25 2.80 10.95
C HIS A 151 -10.57 2.08 10.61
N GLN A 152 -11.46 1.92 11.59
CA GLN A 152 -12.85 1.48 11.36
C GLN A 152 -13.76 2.70 11.22
N MET A 153 -14.80 2.56 10.39
CA MET A 153 -15.83 3.57 10.20
C MET A 153 -16.50 3.96 11.53
N ASP A 154 -16.66 5.26 11.78
CA ASP A 154 -17.42 5.76 12.92
C ASP A 154 -18.92 5.69 12.63
N ILE A 155 -19.56 4.70 13.25
CA ILE A 155 -20.99 4.45 13.14
C ILE A 155 -21.83 5.65 13.60
N ALA A 156 -21.44 6.31 14.70
CA ALA A 156 -22.24 7.41 15.25
C ALA A 156 -22.19 8.64 14.32
N SER A 157 -21.05 8.85 13.66
CA SER A 157 -20.92 9.87 12.63
C SER A 157 -21.68 9.48 11.35
N PHE A 158 -21.67 8.20 10.95
CA PHE A 158 -22.48 7.71 9.83
C PHE A 158 -23.98 7.95 10.05
N GLU A 159 -24.52 7.56 11.22
CA GLU A 159 -25.94 7.75 11.56
C GLU A 159 -26.33 9.24 11.53
N ARG A 160 -25.47 10.13 12.04
CA ARG A 160 -25.69 11.58 11.96
C ARG A 160 -25.72 12.09 10.51
N LEU A 161 -24.74 11.69 9.69
CA LEU A 161 -24.68 12.09 8.29
C LEU A 161 -25.92 11.64 7.52
N VAL A 162 -26.40 10.42 7.75
CA VAL A 162 -27.64 9.91 7.13
C VAL A 162 -28.85 10.78 7.53
N ALA A 163 -29.01 11.08 8.82
CA ALA A 163 -30.11 11.92 9.29
C ALA A 163 -30.07 13.34 8.71
N ASP A 164 -28.89 13.96 8.69
CA ASP A 164 -28.69 15.31 8.13
C ASP A 164 -28.97 15.34 6.62
N ASP A 165 -28.60 14.27 5.89
CA ASP A 165 -28.86 14.15 4.46
C ASP A 165 -30.36 13.98 4.16
N GLU A 166 -31.08 13.19 4.96
CA GLU A 166 -32.54 13.05 4.85
C GLU A 166 -33.27 14.36 5.16
N GLU A 167 -32.87 15.09 6.22
CA GLU A 167 -33.44 16.38 6.56
C GLU A 167 -33.21 17.42 5.45
N ALA A 168 -32.06 17.35 4.77
CA ALA A 168 -31.74 18.17 3.60
C ALA A 168 -32.48 17.74 2.32
N GLY A 169 -33.38 16.75 2.38
CA GLY A 169 -34.16 16.25 1.24
C GLY A 169 -33.34 15.43 0.23
N ARG A 170 -32.16 14.95 0.64
CA ARG A 170 -31.31 14.06 -0.16
C ARG A 170 -31.69 12.61 0.12
N VAL A 171 -31.23 11.70 -0.73
CA VAL A 171 -31.55 10.27 -0.63
C VAL A 171 -30.28 9.49 -0.29
N PRO A 172 -30.13 9.01 0.96
CA PRO A 172 -29.12 8.03 1.31
C PRO A 172 -29.25 6.80 0.40
N LEU A 173 -28.31 6.59 -0.52
CA LEU A 173 -28.46 5.59 -1.58
C LEU A 173 -27.61 4.35 -1.36
N LEU A 174 -26.32 4.53 -1.08
CA LEU A 174 -25.36 3.42 -1.00
C LEU A 174 -24.28 3.70 0.04
N LEU A 175 -23.94 2.70 0.84
CA LEU A 175 -22.79 2.68 1.73
C LEU A 175 -21.75 1.68 1.22
N LEU A 176 -20.52 2.14 1.07
CA LEU A 176 -19.33 1.30 0.87
C LEU A 176 -18.65 1.03 2.22
N ALA A 177 -18.74 -0.20 2.70
CA ALA A 177 -18.10 -0.67 3.92
C ALA A 177 -16.90 -1.60 3.61
N ASN A 178 -15.88 -1.57 4.47
CA ASN A 178 -14.63 -2.31 4.27
C ASN A 178 -14.58 -3.58 5.15
N ALA A 179 -14.38 -4.73 4.52
CA ALA A 179 -13.99 -6.00 5.13
C ALA A 179 -12.49 -6.20 4.95
N GLY A 180 -11.71 -5.43 5.69
CA GLY A 180 -10.27 -5.30 5.50
C GLY A 180 -9.94 -4.09 4.63
N THR A 181 -9.72 -2.95 5.27
CA THR A 181 -9.30 -1.71 4.61
C THR A 181 -8.01 -1.94 3.81
N PRO A 182 -7.84 -1.27 2.66
CA PRO A 182 -6.70 -1.52 1.77
C PRO A 182 -5.34 -1.34 2.47
N ALA A 183 -5.26 -0.30 3.31
CA ALA A 183 -4.05 0.06 4.03
C ALA A 183 -3.82 -0.85 5.24
N ALA A 184 -4.76 -0.84 6.19
CA ALA A 184 -4.57 -1.43 7.50
C ALA A 184 -5.29 -2.77 7.71
N GLY A 185 -6.09 -3.26 6.76
CA GLY A 185 -6.81 -4.51 6.90
C GLY A 185 -7.91 -4.51 7.97
N HIS A 186 -8.41 -3.34 8.36
CA HIS A 186 -9.49 -3.23 9.35
C HIS A 186 -10.86 -3.56 8.76
N THR A 187 -11.71 -4.21 9.55
CA THR A 187 -13.04 -4.64 9.19
C THR A 187 -14.09 -3.79 9.90
N ASP A 188 -14.96 -3.15 9.13
CA ASP A 188 -16.05 -2.34 9.65
C ASP A 188 -17.08 -3.21 10.40
N LYS A 189 -17.82 -2.58 11.31
CA LYS A 189 -18.80 -3.25 12.19
C LYS A 189 -20.11 -3.58 11.45
N PHE A 190 -20.08 -4.61 10.61
CA PHE A 190 -21.18 -4.97 9.70
C PHE A 190 -22.53 -5.21 10.36
N VAL A 191 -22.58 -5.77 11.57
CA VAL A 191 -23.85 -5.99 12.27
C VAL A 191 -24.63 -4.68 12.37
N ARG A 192 -24.00 -3.64 12.90
CA ARG A 192 -24.65 -2.35 13.12
C ARG A 192 -24.84 -1.57 11.81
N LEU A 193 -23.87 -1.62 10.89
CA LEU A 193 -24.03 -1.00 9.57
C LEU A 193 -25.21 -1.61 8.80
N SER A 194 -25.38 -2.93 8.84
CA SER A 194 -26.50 -3.61 8.18
C SER A 194 -27.87 -3.21 8.75
N GLU A 195 -27.95 -2.97 10.07
CA GLU A 195 -29.18 -2.48 10.72
C GLU A 195 -29.54 -1.08 10.24
N ILE A 196 -28.57 -0.16 10.23
CA ILE A 196 -28.78 1.23 9.77
C ILE A 196 -29.18 1.24 8.30
N CYS A 197 -28.44 0.52 7.45
CA CYS A 197 -28.73 0.43 6.02
C CYS A 197 -30.13 -0.14 5.77
N SER A 198 -30.53 -1.19 6.49
CA SER A 198 -31.87 -1.76 6.37
C SER A 198 -32.98 -0.80 6.83
N GLN A 199 -32.72 -0.01 7.88
CA GLN A 199 -33.69 0.95 8.43
C GLN A 199 -33.95 2.12 7.49
N HIS A 200 -32.90 2.63 6.84
CA HIS A 200 -32.98 3.79 5.94
C HIS A 200 -33.10 3.42 4.46
N GLY A 201 -33.11 2.12 4.12
CA GLY A 201 -33.15 1.65 2.74
C GLY A 201 -31.89 1.99 1.95
N ILE A 202 -30.72 2.00 2.60
CA ILE A 202 -29.42 2.26 1.98
C ILE A 202 -28.83 0.95 1.47
N TRP A 203 -28.37 0.92 0.22
CA TRP A 203 -27.67 -0.24 -0.33
C TRP A 203 -26.33 -0.46 0.39
N LEU A 204 -26.11 -1.61 1.01
CA LEU A 204 -24.84 -1.96 1.65
C LEU A 204 -23.95 -2.76 0.69
N HIS A 205 -22.83 -2.16 0.25
CA HIS A 205 -21.76 -2.85 -0.46
C HIS A 205 -20.57 -3.12 0.46
N VAL A 206 -20.02 -4.33 0.41
CA VAL A 206 -18.82 -4.71 1.19
C VAL A 206 -17.66 -5.07 0.26
N GLU A 207 -16.48 -4.51 0.50
CA GLU A 207 -15.25 -4.88 -0.21
C GLU A 207 -14.08 -5.07 0.74
N GLY A 208 -13.09 -5.87 0.36
CA GLY A 208 -11.84 -5.99 1.10
C GLY A 208 -11.28 -7.40 1.16
N VAL A 209 -10.02 -7.50 1.57
CA VAL A 209 -9.26 -8.76 1.59
C VAL A 209 -9.73 -9.75 2.66
N THR A 210 -10.33 -9.27 3.75
CA THR A 210 -10.84 -10.12 4.83
C THR A 210 -12.06 -10.93 4.38
N LEU A 211 -12.75 -10.55 3.29
CA LEU A 211 -13.80 -11.37 2.67
C LEU A 211 -13.32 -12.77 2.27
N ALA A 212 -12.03 -12.93 1.98
CA ALA A 212 -11.46 -14.24 1.68
C ALA A 212 -11.68 -15.25 2.81
N THR A 213 -11.71 -14.78 4.07
CA THR A 213 -11.91 -15.61 5.26
C THR A 213 -13.30 -16.25 5.36
N LEU A 214 -14.30 -15.77 4.59
CA LEU A 214 -15.65 -16.36 4.56
C LEU A 214 -15.65 -17.82 4.09
N VAL A 215 -14.63 -18.23 3.34
CA VAL A 215 -14.42 -19.61 2.86
C VAL A 215 -13.99 -20.56 3.99
N LEU A 216 -13.46 -20.03 5.09
CA LEU A 216 -13.00 -20.86 6.21
C LEU A 216 -14.17 -21.57 6.90
N GLY A 217 -13.88 -22.73 7.49
CA GLY A 217 -14.90 -23.52 8.19
C GLY A 217 -15.47 -22.80 9.42
N PHE A 218 -14.61 -22.09 10.14
CA PHE A 218 -14.98 -21.18 11.23
C PHE A 218 -14.80 -19.74 10.74
N VAL A 219 -15.84 -18.93 10.89
CA VAL A 219 -15.85 -17.51 10.51
C VAL A 219 -16.35 -16.72 11.71
N PRO A 220 -15.61 -15.70 12.19
CA PRO A 220 -16.06 -14.85 13.28
C PRO A 220 -17.43 -14.22 13.00
N SER A 221 -18.27 -14.07 14.02
CA SER A 221 -19.62 -13.49 13.87
C SER A 221 -19.61 -12.08 13.27
N ALA A 222 -18.59 -11.29 13.60
CA ALA A 222 -18.36 -9.96 13.03
C ALA A 222 -18.22 -10.01 11.51
N MET A 223 -17.43 -10.95 10.98
CA MET A 223 -17.22 -11.12 9.54
C MET A 223 -18.41 -11.82 8.86
N LEU A 224 -19.04 -12.78 9.54
CA LEU A 224 -20.21 -13.50 9.01
C LEU A 224 -21.38 -12.54 8.73
N ALA A 225 -21.48 -11.43 9.45
CA ALA A 225 -22.48 -10.39 9.20
C ALA A 225 -22.34 -9.71 7.82
N ALA A 226 -21.15 -9.70 7.20
CA ALA A 226 -20.99 -9.16 5.84
C ALA A 226 -21.79 -9.94 4.79
N VAL A 227 -22.12 -11.21 5.04
CA VAL A 227 -22.96 -12.01 4.14
C VAL A 227 -24.35 -11.40 3.95
N LYS A 228 -24.81 -10.60 4.91
CA LYS A 228 -26.09 -9.88 4.86
C LYS A 228 -26.06 -8.61 4.00
N SER A 229 -24.91 -8.22 3.46
CA SER A 229 -24.83 -7.07 2.55
C SER A 229 -25.62 -7.29 1.27
N ASP A 230 -26.06 -6.21 0.62
CA ASP A 230 -26.78 -6.31 -0.65
C ASP A 230 -25.84 -6.72 -1.79
N SER A 231 -24.56 -6.36 -1.68
CA SER A 231 -23.51 -6.84 -2.57
C SER A 231 -22.13 -6.90 -1.92
N MET A 232 -21.22 -7.65 -2.54
CA MET A 232 -19.81 -7.68 -2.16
C MET A 232 -18.89 -7.91 -3.35
N THR A 233 -17.71 -7.29 -3.34
CA THR A 233 -16.69 -7.47 -4.38
C THR A 233 -15.58 -8.39 -3.88
N LEU A 234 -15.33 -9.45 -4.65
CA LEU A 234 -14.38 -10.52 -4.37
C LEU A 234 -13.27 -10.52 -5.42
N THR A 235 -12.03 -10.71 -5.00
CA THR A 235 -10.85 -10.78 -5.88
C THR A 235 -10.12 -12.13 -5.74
N PRO A 236 -10.79 -13.26 -6.03
CA PRO A 236 -10.22 -14.60 -5.83
C PRO A 236 -8.93 -14.82 -6.62
N GLY A 237 -8.76 -14.15 -7.75
CA GLY A 237 -7.51 -14.18 -8.53
C GLY A 237 -6.30 -13.73 -7.73
N ILE A 238 -6.45 -12.63 -7.00
CA ILE A 238 -5.40 -12.07 -6.14
C ILE A 238 -5.15 -13.03 -4.96
N TRP A 239 -6.21 -13.54 -4.34
CA TRP A 239 -6.11 -14.37 -3.12
C TRP A 239 -5.54 -15.78 -3.36
N LEU A 240 -5.69 -16.30 -4.58
CA LEU A 240 -5.30 -17.66 -4.94
C LEU A 240 -4.07 -17.70 -5.86
N GLY A 241 -3.49 -16.55 -6.19
CA GLY A 241 -2.36 -16.44 -7.11
C GLY A 241 -2.72 -16.90 -8.53
N LEU A 242 -3.92 -16.54 -8.99
CA LEU A 242 -4.43 -16.86 -10.33
C LEU A 242 -4.38 -15.58 -11.18
N PRO A 243 -3.31 -15.37 -11.98
CA PRO A 243 -3.20 -14.18 -12.80
C PRO A 243 -4.28 -14.15 -13.88
N ALA A 244 -4.67 -12.94 -14.29
CA ALA A 244 -5.64 -12.70 -15.36
C ALA A 244 -7.00 -13.41 -15.16
N THR A 245 -7.44 -13.67 -13.92
CA THR A 245 -8.82 -14.08 -13.67
C THR A 245 -9.67 -12.87 -13.26
N PRO A 246 -10.95 -12.82 -13.65
CA PRO A 246 -11.82 -11.69 -13.29
C PRO A 246 -12.06 -11.60 -11.78
N ALA A 247 -12.30 -10.38 -11.32
CA ALA A 247 -12.97 -10.12 -10.06
C ALA A 247 -14.48 -10.44 -10.18
N VAL A 248 -15.12 -10.65 -9.03
CA VAL A 248 -16.52 -11.08 -8.95
C VAL A 248 -17.27 -10.18 -7.98
N THR A 249 -18.33 -9.53 -8.43
CA THR A 249 -19.27 -8.87 -7.53
C THR A 249 -20.51 -9.73 -7.38
N LEU A 250 -20.73 -10.21 -6.16
CA LEU A 250 -21.97 -10.88 -5.78
C LEU A 250 -22.99 -9.81 -5.37
N TYR A 251 -24.25 -9.97 -5.77
CA TYR A 251 -25.31 -9.02 -5.46
C TYR A 251 -26.67 -9.72 -5.34
N ARG A 252 -27.61 -9.13 -4.60
CA ARG A 252 -29.00 -9.59 -4.50
C ARG A 252 -29.94 -8.59 -5.17
N HIS A 253 -30.81 -9.11 -6.03
CA HIS A 253 -31.86 -8.32 -6.63
C HIS A 253 -32.94 -9.23 -7.23
N ASP A 254 -34.20 -8.92 -6.96
CA ASP A 254 -35.33 -9.75 -7.41
C ASP A 254 -35.73 -9.47 -8.87
N ASP A 255 -35.50 -8.25 -9.36
CA ASP A 255 -35.86 -7.87 -10.73
C ASP A 255 -34.66 -8.02 -11.69
N PRO A 256 -34.69 -8.99 -12.62
CA PRO A 256 -33.63 -9.16 -13.62
C PRO A 256 -33.61 -8.05 -14.67
N SER A 257 -34.71 -7.31 -14.87
CA SER A 257 -34.77 -6.21 -15.83
C SER A 257 -33.95 -5.01 -15.35
N LEU A 258 -33.98 -4.72 -14.05
CA LEU A 258 -33.16 -3.67 -13.45
C LEU A 258 -31.67 -4.07 -13.43
N ALA A 259 -31.36 -5.35 -13.18
CA ALA A 259 -29.99 -5.85 -13.30
C ALA A 259 -29.45 -5.72 -14.73
N LEU A 260 -30.28 -5.96 -15.75
CA LEU A 260 -29.94 -5.74 -17.15
C LEU A 260 -29.73 -4.24 -17.44
N ALA A 261 -30.62 -3.37 -16.98
CA ALA A 261 -30.51 -1.91 -17.14
C ALA A 261 -29.23 -1.34 -16.51
N ALA A 262 -28.86 -1.85 -15.33
CA ALA A 262 -27.62 -1.50 -14.63
C ALA A 262 -26.35 -2.03 -15.34
N GLY A 263 -26.48 -2.91 -16.33
CA GLY A 263 -25.37 -3.51 -17.06
C GLY A 263 -24.69 -4.69 -16.35
N LEU A 264 -25.34 -5.27 -15.34
CA LEU A 264 -24.87 -6.49 -14.64
C LEU A 264 -25.04 -7.75 -15.51
N VAL A 265 -25.80 -7.67 -16.60
CA VAL A 265 -25.98 -8.76 -17.56
C VAL A 265 -25.61 -8.27 -18.97
N SER A 266 -24.54 -8.82 -19.57
CA SER A 266 -24.19 -8.44 -20.95
C SER A 266 -25.21 -8.97 -21.96
N SER A 267 -25.58 -8.12 -22.92
CA SER A 267 -26.40 -8.49 -24.09
C SER A 267 -25.63 -9.33 -25.12
N ARG A 268 -24.29 -9.28 -25.09
CA ARG A 268 -23.41 -10.03 -25.99
C ARG A 268 -23.05 -11.38 -25.35
N PRO A 269 -23.39 -12.53 -25.98
CA PRO A 269 -23.08 -13.84 -25.42
C PRO A 269 -21.58 -14.06 -25.17
N ALA A 270 -20.70 -13.54 -26.03
CA ALA A 270 -19.25 -13.70 -25.87
C ALA A 270 -18.73 -13.09 -24.56
N ASP A 271 -19.25 -11.94 -24.13
CA ASP A 271 -18.89 -11.32 -22.84
C ASP A 271 -19.25 -12.20 -21.64
N ARG A 272 -20.22 -13.11 -21.79
CA ARG A 272 -20.63 -14.04 -20.73
C ARG A 272 -19.66 -15.22 -20.58
N LEU A 273 -18.60 -15.29 -21.39
CA LEU A 273 -17.48 -16.22 -21.22
C LEU A 273 -16.42 -15.71 -20.23
N ARG A 274 -16.49 -14.45 -19.77
CA ARG A 274 -15.59 -13.89 -18.74
C ARG A 274 -15.38 -14.77 -17.51
N PRO A 275 -16.38 -15.50 -16.98
CA PRO A 275 -16.17 -16.36 -15.81
C PRO A 275 -15.26 -17.56 -16.09
N LEU A 276 -15.00 -17.92 -17.35
CA LEU A 276 -14.35 -19.19 -17.73
C LEU A 276 -12.94 -19.35 -17.13
N PRO A 277 -12.03 -18.36 -17.17
CA PRO A 277 -10.70 -18.49 -16.58
C PRO A 277 -10.75 -18.73 -15.07
N LEU A 278 -11.65 -18.02 -14.38
CA LEU A 278 -11.86 -18.23 -12.96
C LEU A 278 -12.44 -19.63 -12.71
N TRP A 279 -13.52 -20.00 -13.39
CA TRP A 279 -14.17 -21.30 -13.23
C TRP A 279 -13.22 -22.48 -13.44
N LEU A 280 -12.44 -22.48 -14.54
CA LEU A 280 -11.47 -23.55 -14.81
C LEU A 280 -10.40 -23.66 -13.74
N SER A 281 -9.86 -22.52 -13.29
CA SER A 281 -8.83 -22.47 -12.25
C SER A 281 -9.36 -23.01 -10.92
N LEU A 282 -10.58 -22.64 -10.57
CA LEU A 282 -11.25 -23.10 -9.36
C LEU A 282 -11.57 -24.60 -9.39
N GLN A 283 -11.96 -25.15 -10.55
CA GLN A 283 -12.15 -26.59 -10.74
C GLN A 283 -10.83 -27.36 -10.61
N GLN A 284 -9.74 -26.82 -11.15
CA GLN A 284 -8.42 -27.45 -11.07
C GLN A 284 -7.86 -27.43 -9.65
N LEU A 285 -7.99 -26.32 -8.93
CA LEU A 285 -7.57 -26.22 -7.52
C LEU A 285 -8.42 -27.11 -6.61
N GLY A 286 -9.74 -27.09 -6.80
CA GLY A 286 -10.68 -27.75 -5.90
C GLY A 286 -10.86 -27.01 -4.56
N ASN A 287 -11.95 -27.35 -3.86
CA ASN A 287 -12.35 -26.65 -2.63
C ASN A 287 -11.33 -26.79 -1.48
N SER A 288 -10.70 -27.95 -1.33
CA SER A 288 -9.70 -28.19 -0.29
C SER A 288 -8.47 -27.31 -0.45
N ALA A 289 -7.97 -27.14 -1.67
CA ALA A 289 -6.77 -26.33 -1.93
C ALA A 289 -7.05 -24.85 -1.67
N ILE A 290 -8.23 -24.34 -2.09
CA ILE A 290 -8.65 -22.96 -1.84
C ILE A 290 -8.72 -22.68 -0.35
N LEU A 291 -9.41 -23.54 0.39
CA LEU A 291 -9.52 -23.42 1.84
C LEU A 291 -8.14 -23.51 2.51
N GLN A 292 -7.24 -24.37 2.02
CA GLN A 292 -5.88 -24.46 2.50
C GLN A 292 -5.07 -23.19 2.23
N CYS A 293 -5.20 -22.57 1.05
CA CYS A 293 -4.52 -21.31 0.72
C CYS A 293 -4.95 -20.19 1.66
N ILE A 294 -6.26 -19.99 1.86
CA ILE A 294 -6.77 -18.95 2.77
C ILE A 294 -6.39 -19.24 4.22
N ARG A 295 -6.44 -20.51 4.65
CA ARG A 295 -6.02 -20.92 5.99
C ARG A 295 -4.53 -20.69 6.21
N LEU A 296 -3.69 -20.99 5.23
CA LEU A 296 -2.26 -20.74 5.32
C LEU A 296 -2.01 -19.24 5.47
N ALA A 297 -2.65 -18.39 4.67
CA ALA A 297 -2.48 -16.95 4.76
C ALA A 297 -2.82 -16.39 6.16
N THR A 298 -3.97 -16.81 6.71
CA THR A 298 -4.38 -16.40 8.07
C THR A 298 -3.42 -16.91 9.15
N GLN A 299 -2.91 -18.15 9.02
CA GLN A 299 -1.90 -18.69 9.93
C GLN A 299 -0.57 -17.94 9.87
N LEU A 300 -0.11 -17.54 8.68
CA LEU A 300 1.13 -16.77 8.51
C LEU A 300 1.01 -15.39 9.14
N SER A 301 -0.13 -14.70 8.94
CA SER A 301 -0.41 -13.43 9.62
C SER A 301 -0.40 -13.57 11.12
N GLN A 302 -1.08 -14.59 11.66
CA GLN A 302 -1.13 -14.83 13.10
C GLN A 302 0.24 -15.15 13.68
N ASN A 303 1.04 -15.99 13.01
CA ASN A 303 2.40 -16.33 13.44
C ASN A 303 3.29 -15.08 13.47
N LEU A 304 3.27 -14.26 12.41
CA LEU A 304 4.03 -13.00 12.40
C LEU A 304 3.56 -12.07 13.53
N LEU A 305 2.25 -11.91 13.71
CA LEU A 305 1.69 -11.06 14.76
C LEU A 305 2.16 -11.48 16.15
N ASP A 306 2.13 -12.78 16.46
CA ASP A 306 2.55 -13.30 17.76
C ASP A 306 4.06 -13.15 17.99
N LYS A 307 4.87 -13.24 16.93
CA LYS A 307 6.31 -12.96 17.02
C LYS A 307 6.62 -11.48 17.19
N LEU A 308 5.93 -10.60 16.47
CA LEU A 308 6.12 -9.16 16.58
C LEU A 308 5.79 -8.63 17.98
N LYS A 309 4.77 -9.21 18.66
CA LYS A 309 4.45 -8.87 20.06
C LYS A 309 5.60 -9.13 21.05
N LEU A 310 6.52 -10.04 20.70
CA LEU A 310 7.66 -10.38 21.56
C LEU A 310 8.85 -9.43 21.35
N LEU A 311 8.86 -8.66 20.26
CA LEU A 311 9.96 -7.77 19.92
C LEU A 311 9.73 -6.37 20.52
N PRO A 312 10.74 -5.80 21.20
CA PRO A 312 10.64 -4.44 21.71
C PRO A 312 10.59 -3.43 20.56
N ASN A 313 10.09 -2.23 20.83
CA ASN A 313 10.06 -1.12 19.86
C ASN A 313 9.18 -1.33 18.62
N ILE A 314 8.36 -2.38 18.57
CA ILE A 314 7.38 -2.57 17.50
C ILE A 314 6.01 -2.07 17.94
N LYS A 315 5.45 -1.13 17.18
CA LYS A 315 4.04 -0.76 17.28
C LYS A 315 3.28 -1.50 16.19
N ILE A 316 2.31 -2.33 16.59
CA ILE A 316 1.35 -2.96 15.67
C ILE A 316 0.17 -2.00 15.54
N SER A 317 -0.26 -1.67 14.32
CA SER A 317 -1.37 -0.73 14.11
C SER A 317 -2.74 -1.42 14.04
N VAL A 318 -2.78 -2.76 14.00
CA VAL A 318 -4.00 -3.59 13.93
C VAL A 318 -4.05 -4.52 15.14
N HIS A 319 -4.82 -4.16 16.16
CA HIS A 319 -4.83 -4.90 17.43
C HIS A 319 -5.97 -5.92 17.57
N ASP A 320 -7.10 -5.73 16.87
CA ASP A 320 -8.39 -6.25 17.35
C ASP A 320 -9.12 -7.27 16.45
N GLU A 321 -8.50 -7.77 15.37
CA GLU A 321 -9.17 -8.70 14.45
C GLU A 321 -8.48 -10.06 14.38
N VAL A 322 -9.03 -11.01 15.14
CA VAL A 322 -8.71 -12.44 15.01
C VAL A 322 -8.96 -12.87 13.57
N ASP A 323 -7.97 -13.52 12.96
CA ASP A 323 -7.97 -14.04 11.58
C ASP A 323 -7.85 -12.98 10.45
N CYS A 324 -7.46 -11.73 10.74
CA CYS A 324 -7.15 -10.78 9.66
C CYS A 324 -5.91 -11.25 8.86
N PRO A 325 -6.01 -11.41 7.52
CA PRO A 325 -4.92 -11.87 6.69
C PRO A 325 -3.92 -10.76 6.33
N VAL A 326 -3.87 -9.67 7.11
CA VAL A 326 -2.95 -8.53 6.94
C VAL A 326 -2.38 -8.15 8.31
N VAL A 327 -1.07 -7.89 8.34
CA VAL A 327 -0.37 -7.38 9.52
C VAL A 327 0.31 -6.07 9.15
N VAL A 328 0.03 -5.01 9.92
CA VAL A 328 0.67 -3.70 9.76
C VAL A 328 1.37 -3.32 11.04
N PHE A 329 2.66 -2.96 10.92
CA PHE A 329 3.50 -2.61 12.05
C PHE A 329 4.55 -1.56 11.65
N LYS A 330 5.10 -0.85 12.63
CA LYS A 330 6.25 0.03 12.47
C LYS A 330 7.22 -0.11 13.63
N VAL A 331 8.47 0.24 13.39
CA VAL A 331 9.47 0.37 14.46
C VAL A 331 9.42 1.79 15.01
N VAL A 332 9.23 1.91 16.32
CA VAL A 332 9.21 3.17 17.05
C VAL A 332 10.59 3.40 17.67
N LEU A 333 11.24 4.48 17.24
CA LEU A 333 12.60 4.83 17.63
C LEU A 333 12.64 5.83 18.79
N SER A 334 11.50 6.45 19.14
CA SER A 334 11.44 7.47 20.19
C SER A 334 11.65 6.86 21.59
N GLU A 335 12.43 7.57 22.41
CA GLU A 335 12.54 7.30 23.84
C GLU A 335 11.28 7.87 24.52
N GLN A 336 10.29 7.02 24.79
CA GLN A 336 9.18 7.44 25.64
C GLN A 336 9.72 7.71 27.05
N ASN A 337 9.58 8.96 27.51
CA ASN A 337 9.78 9.54 28.85
C ASN A 337 11.10 10.29 29.11
N LEU A 338 11.15 11.56 28.69
CA LEU A 338 11.82 12.62 29.46
C LEU A 338 10.74 13.46 30.16
N PRO A 339 10.57 13.38 31.50
CA PRO A 339 9.64 14.23 32.22
C PRO A 339 10.23 15.65 32.30
N GLY A 340 9.58 16.63 31.64
CA GLY A 340 9.83 18.05 31.92
C GLY A 340 10.26 18.95 30.77
N ALA A 341 9.94 18.66 29.50
CA ALA A 341 10.12 19.63 28.43
C ALA A 341 8.91 20.57 28.33
N ALA A 342 9.16 21.88 28.48
CA ALA A 342 8.17 22.94 28.48
C ALA A 342 7.43 23.06 27.14
N VAL A 343 6.16 23.45 27.23
CA VAL A 343 5.19 23.60 26.14
C VAL A 343 5.48 24.88 25.33
N VAL A 344 6.37 24.83 24.33
CA VAL A 344 6.43 25.80 23.22
C VAL A 344 6.98 25.09 21.96
N GLU A 345 6.34 25.30 20.79
CA GLU A 345 6.68 24.75 19.44
C GLU A 345 6.63 23.22 19.26
N VAL A 346 5.65 22.57 19.89
CA VAL A 346 5.53 21.09 19.91
C VAL A 346 5.13 20.48 18.54
N SER A 347 4.40 21.18 17.66
CA SER A 347 3.89 20.60 16.41
C SER A 347 4.97 20.38 15.35
N ASP A 348 5.83 21.37 15.10
CA ASP A 348 6.84 21.32 14.05
C ASP A 348 7.95 20.30 14.38
N LEU A 349 8.31 20.17 15.66
CA LEU A 349 9.30 19.19 16.11
C LEU A 349 8.75 17.76 16.03
N GLN A 350 7.50 17.54 16.46
CA GLN A 350 6.85 16.24 16.35
C GLN A 350 6.69 15.80 14.89
N GLN A 351 6.31 16.72 14.00
CA GLN A 351 6.19 16.43 12.58
C GLN A 351 7.55 16.07 11.96
N ARG A 352 8.64 16.76 12.34
CA ARG A 352 10.01 16.44 11.88
C ARG A 352 10.49 15.09 12.37
N GLU A 353 10.22 14.74 13.63
CA GLU A 353 10.57 13.43 14.18
C GLU A 353 9.79 12.31 13.49
N SER A 354 8.53 12.55 13.13
CA SER A 354 7.71 11.61 12.37
C SER A 354 8.28 11.37 10.97
N GLU A 355 8.57 12.43 10.20
CA GLU A 355 9.15 12.32 8.85
C GLU A 355 10.50 11.57 8.86
N LEU A 356 11.32 11.82 9.89
CA LEU A 356 12.57 11.09 10.09
C LEU A 356 12.32 9.61 10.42
N GLN A 357 11.41 9.31 11.34
CA GLN A 357 11.06 7.93 11.67
C GLN A 357 10.54 7.16 10.44
N ASP A 358 9.78 7.83 9.57
CA ASP A 358 9.31 7.26 8.31
C ASP A 358 10.47 6.93 7.37
N SER A 359 11.50 7.78 7.29
CA SER A 359 12.70 7.48 6.50
C SER A 359 13.41 6.21 6.98
N PHE A 360 13.51 6.01 8.30
CA PHE A 360 14.10 4.81 8.91
C PHE A 360 13.26 3.56 8.64
N ASN A 361 11.94 3.64 8.79
CA ASN A 361 11.04 2.53 8.47
C ASN A 361 11.06 2.18 6.97
N ARG A 362 11.21 3.17 6.07
CA ARG A 362 11.41 2.95 4.63
C ARG A 362 12.70 2.18 4.34
N TRP A 363 13.80 2.59 4.97
CA TRP A 363 15.06 1.87 4.86
C TRP A 363 14.93 0.43 5.36
N LEU A 364 14.29 0.22 6.51
CA LEU A 364 14.06 -1.12 7.06
C LEU A 364 13.24 -1.97 6.10
N CYS A 365 12.14 -1.43 5.55
CA CYS A 365 11.30 -2.14 4.59
C CYS A 365 12.12 -2.63 3.39
N SER A 366 12.92 -1.74 2.78
CA SER A 366 13.79 -2.09 1.65
C SER A 366 14.79 -3.19 2.00
N GLU A 367 15.39 -3.13 3.18
CA GLU A 367 16.35 -4.14 3.63
C GLU A 367 15.71 -5.49 3.95
N LEU A 368 14.50 -5.49 4.52
CA LEU A 368 13.73 -6.71 4.77
C LEU A 368 13.24 -7.35 3.46
N GLN A 369 12.81 -6.56 2.48
CA GLN A 369 12.44 -7.05 1.15
C GLN A 369 13.61 -7.73 0.43
N LYS A 370 14.83 -7.19 0.56
CA LYS A 370 16.03 -7.83 0.00
C LYS A 370 16.40 -9.11 0.74
N ALA A 371 16.26 -9.12 2.07
CA ALA A 371 16.59 -10.27 2.89
C ALA A 371 15.59 -11.43 2.73
N VAL A 372 14.29 -11.11 2.64
CA VAL A 372 13.21 -12.09 2.53
C VAL A 372 12.23 -11.66 1.42
N PRO A 373 12.60 -11.80 0.13
CA PRO A 373 11.75 -11.38 -0.99
C PRO A 373 10.38 -12.07 -1.00
N ALA A 374 10.34 -13.34 -0.58
CA ALA A 374 9.12 -14.14 -0.50
C ALA A 374 8.10 -13.60 0.50
N SER A 375 8.50 -12.74 1.45
CA SER A 375 7.53 -12.10 2.38
C SER A 375 6.57 -11.15 1.66
N GLY A 376 6.99 -10.58 0.52
CA GLY A 376 6.26 -9.54 -0.22
C GLY A 376 5.83 -8.36 0.67
N LEU A 377 6.66 -8.01 1.66
CA LEU A 377 6.47 -6.87 2.53
C LEU A 377 6.35 -5.58 1.69
N SER A 378 5.46 -4.67 2.08
CA SER A 378 5.19 -3.42 1.36
C SER A 378 5.11 -2.23 2.31
N GLU A 379 5.32 -1.02 1.79
CA GLU A 379 5.12 0.22 2.54
C GLU A 379 3.65 0.64 2.48
N VAL A 380 3.12 1.17 3.59
CA VAL A 380 1.79 1.76 3.67
C VAL A 380 1.83 3.01 4.55
N GLU A 381 1.12 4.06 4.17
CA GLU A 381 0.99 5.29 4.95
C GLU A 381 -0.38 5.30 5.65
N LEU A 382 -0.38 5.55 6.96
CA LEU A 382 -1.58 5.66 7.79
C LEU A 382 -1.67 7.07 8.37
N ASP A 383 -2.86 7.67 8.37
CA ASP A 383 -3.05 9.08 8.77
C ASP A 383 -2.52 9.39 10.19
N ASP A 384 -2.73 8.48 11.14
CA ASP A 384 -2.31 8.65 12.54
C ASP A 384 -0.91 8.09 12.84
N ASP A 385 -0.41 7.22 11.96
CA ASP A 385 0.77 6.39 12.23
C ASP A 385 1.95 6.61 11.27
N GLY A 386 1.80 7.43 10.23
CA GLY A 386 2.82 7.67 9.22
C GLY A 386 3.16 6.39 8.45
N LEU A 387 4.43 6.21 8.10
CA LEU A 387 4.88 5.08 7.31
C LEU A 387 4.97 3.81 8.15
N CYS A 388 4.24 2.79 7.73
CA CYS A 388 4.23 1.45 8.31
C CYS A 388 4.61 0.38 7.27
N LEU A 389 5.02 -0.78 7.79
CA LEU A 389 5.32 -1.98 7.03
C LEU A 389 4.07 -2.86 7.01
N ARG A 390 3.66 -3.31 5.82
CA ARG A 390 2.46 -4.12 5.58
C ARG A 390 2.85 -5.49 5.03
N PHE A 391 2.45 -6.53 5.76
CA PHE A 391 2.57 -7.94 5.37
C PHE A 391 1.18 -8.49 5.03
N SER A 392 1.02 -9.04 3.84
CA SER A 392 -0.29 -9.50 3.32
C SER A 392 -0.15 -10.89 2.67
N PRO A 393 -0.04 -11.97 3.47
CA PRO A 393 0.17 -13.33 3.00
C PRO A 393 -0.94 -13.85 2.09
N LEU A 394 -2.12 -13.23 2.10
CA LEU A 394 -3.18 -13.54 1.14
C LEU A 394 -2.76 -13.33 -0.32
N VAL A 395 -1.88 -12.37 -0.57
CA VAL A 395 -1.37 -12.05 -1.91
C VAL A 395 -0.07 -12.80 -2.18
N THR A 396 0.76 -13.00 -1.14
CA THR A 396 2.13 -13.48 -1.31
C THR A 396 2.25 -14.99 -1.15
N ALA A 397 1.47 -15.65 -0.29
CA ALA A 397 1.58 -17.10 -0.09
C ALA A 397 1.31 -17.91 -1.36
N ALA A 398 0.35 -17.46 -2.17
CA ALA A 398 0.01 -18.11 -3.43
C ALA A 398 0.90 -17.68 -4.61
N ALA A 399 1.40 -16.44 -4.59
CA ALA A 399 2.14 -15.86 -5.70
C ALA A 399 3.67 -15.95 -5.56
N LEU A 400 4.17 -16.00 -4.33
CA LEU A 400 5.59 -15.99 -3.96
C LEU A 400 6.00 -17.21 -3.11
N ASP A 401 5.10 -18.18 -2.91
CA ASP A 401 5.30 -19.35 -2.04
C ASP A 401 5.67 -19.01 -0.60
N THR A 402 5.18 -17.87 -0.07
CA THR A 402 5.45 -17.47 1.31
C THR A 402 5.04 -18.56 2.29
N SER A 403 5.97 -18.91 3.18
CA SER A 403 5.85 -20.00 4.14
C SER A 403 6.14 -19.54 5.58
N ASN A 404 5.99 -20.44 6.55
CA ASN A 404 6.36 -20.14 7.93
C ASN A 404 7.87 -19.87 8.07
N ALA A 405 8.72 -20.52 7.27
CA ALA A 405 10.16 -20.29 7.30
C ALA A 405 10.51 -18.84 6.87
N ASP A 406 9.73 -18.26 5.97
CA ASP A 406 9.90 -16.86 5.56
C ASP A 406 9.47 -15.88 6.66
N VAL A 407 8.41 -16.21 7.40
CA VAL A 407 8.00 -15.45 8.59
C VAL A 407 9.08 -15.50 9.67
N ASP A 408 9.69 -16.66 9.88
CA ASP A 408 10.80 -16.85 10.82
C ASP A 408 12.01 -16.01 10.39
N SER A 409 12.40 -16.11 9.13
CA SER A 409 13.50 -15.36 8.52
C SER A 409 13.25 -13.85 8.57
N LEU A 410 11.99 -13.41 8.38
CA LEU A 410 11.60 -12.00 8.48
C LEU A 410 11.80 -11.48 9.91
N CYS A 411 11.40 -12.26 10.92
CA CYS A 411 11.58 -11.89 12.32
C CYS A 411 13.06 -11.86 12.73
N GLU A 412 13.87 -12.80 12.24
CA GLU A 412 15.32 -12.81 12.44
C GLU A 412 15.99 -11.60 11.77
N ALA A 413 15.63 -11.31 10.52
CA ALA A 413 16.12 -10.17 9.76
C ALA A 413 15.76 -8.83 10.42
N LEU A 414 14.57 -8.74 11.02
CA LEU A 414 14.10 -7.58 11.77
C LEU A 414 14.87 -7.44 13.08
N SER A 415 15.03 -8.52 13.84
CA SER A 415 15.80 -8.54 15.09
C SER A 415 17.27 -8.16 14.88
N ALA A 416 17.85 -8.51 13.73
CA ALA A 416 19.22 -8.14 13.37
C ALA A 416 19.38 -6.66 12.98
N ARG A 417 18.35 -6.02 12.42
CA ARG A 417 18.43 -4.66 11.85
C ARG A 417 17.91 -3.56 12.77
N VAL A 418 16.94 -3.87 13.63
CA VAL A 418 16.40 -2.90 14.60
C VAL A 418 17.50 -2.30 15.51
N PRO A 419 18.48 -3.07 16.03
CA PRO A 419 19.58 -2.50 16.81
C PRO A 419 20.39 -1.46 16.03
N THR A 420 20.72 -1.73 14.77
CA THR A 420 21.40 -0.78 13.87
C THR A 420 20.60 0.50 13.68
N MET A 421 19.27 0.40 13.58
CA MET A 421 18.39 1.58 13.51
C MET A 421 18.40 2.39 14.80
N LEU A 422 18.24 1.74 15.95
CA LEU A 422 18.23 2.39 17.25
C LEU A 422 19.57 3.07 17.56
N LEU A 423 20.69 2.41 17.25
CA LEU A 423 22.03 2.96 17.39
C LEU A 423 22.20 4.19 16.49
N SER A 424 21.90 4.05 15.20
CA SER A 424 22.00 5.15 14.24
C SER A 424 21.14 6.34 14.66
N TRP A 425 19.90 6.09 15.14
CA TRP A 425 19.00 7.12 15.66
C TRP A 425 19.59 7.89 16.85
N ARG A 426 20.11 7.18 17.85
CA ARG A 426 20.75 7.79 19.04
C ARG A 426 21.94 8.65 18.65
N LEU A 427 22.80 8.13 17.78
CA LEU A 427 24.03 8.80 17.32
C LEU A 427 23.78 10.09 16.50
N ARG A 428 22.57 10.32 15.99
CA ARG A 428 22.21 11.57 15.29
C ARG A 428 22.40 12.80 16.17
N THR A 429 21.97 12.71 17.43
CA THR A 429 22.07 13.84 18.38
C THR A 429 23.53 14.16 18.68
N ALA A 430 24.36 13.13 18.86
CA ALA A 430 25.80 13.27 19.04
C ALA A 430 26.45 13.91 17.80
N LEU A 431 26.15 13.41 16.59
CA LEU A 431 26.66 13.95 15.33
C LEU A 431 26.31 15.44 15.19
N ARG A 432 25.07 15.82 15.46
CA ARG A 432 24.61 17.21 15.39
C ARG A 432 25.42 18.11 16.33
N HIS A 433 25.61 17.69 17.58
CA HIS A 433 26.34 18.48 18.57
C HIS A 433 27.83 18.61 18.23
N THR A 434 28.47 17.52 17.81
CA THR A 434 29.89 17.53 17.45
C THR A 434 30.16 18.31 16.16
N ALA A 435 29.30 18.18 15.15
CA ALA A 435 29.44 18.92 13.90
C ALA A 435 29.32 20.44 14.09
N LEU A 436 28.40 20.90 14.95
CA LEU A 436 28.27 22.33 15.30
C LEU A 436 29.51 22.90 16.01
N SER A 437 30.32 22.03 16.63
CA SER A 437 31.52 22.40 17.37
C SER A 437 32.80 22.28 16.53
N ALA A 438 32.71 21.85 15.26
CA ALA A 438 33.84 21.53 14.39
C ALA A 438 33.82 22.35 13.08
N PRO A 439 34.11 23.67 13.12
CA PRO A 439 34.28 24.44 11.89
C PRO A 439 35.44 23.88 11.04
N PRO A 440 35.32 23.83 9.70
CA PRO A 440 34.32 24.48 8.85
C PRO A 440 33.13 23.60 8.44
N LEU A 441 32.73 22.62 9.26
CA LEU A 441 31.56 21.78 8.97
C LEU A 441 30.24 22.45 9.37
N ALA A 442 29.25 22.35 8.48
CA ALA A 442 27.85 22.70 8.75
C ALA A 442 27.00 21.42 8.77
N TYR A 443 26.25 21.21 9.85
CA TYR A 443 25.27 20.12 9.94
C TYR A 443 23.98 20.49 9.19
N LEU A 444 23.50 19.58 8.34
CA LEU A 444 22.26 19.74 7.61
C LEU A 444 21.25 18.68 8.07
N GLU A 445 20.12 19.17 8.57
CA GLU A 445 19.03 18.33 9.05
C GLU A 445 18.17 17.85 7.87
N GLU A 446 18.59 16.74 7.27
CA GLU A 446 17.87 16.09 6.18
C GLU A 446 16.77 15.17 6.71
N ARG A 447 15.52 15.47 6.35
CA ARG A 447 14.31 14.84 6.91
C ARG A 447 13.99 13.47 6.29
N CYS A 448 14.47 13.23 5.07
CA CYS A 448 14.21 12.00 4.32
C CYS A 448 15.41 11.03 4.32
N TRP A 449 16.39 11.24 5.20
CA TRP A 449 17.61 10.42 5.25
C TRP A 449 17.65 9.47 6.45
N ALA A 450 17.53 8.17 6.16
CA ALA A 450 17.80 7.09 7.10
C ALA A 450 19.31 6.92 7.30
N GLY A 451 19.82 7.43 8.43
CA GLY A 451 21.23 7.39 8.80
C GLY A 451 21.55 8.41 9.89
N LEU A 452 22.82 8.76 10.06
CA LEU A 452 23.22 9.72 11.10
C LEU A 452 22.90 11.17 10.71
N GLY A 453 23.00 11.52 9.42
CA GLY A 453 22.69 12.87 8.92
C GLY A 453 23.55 13.29 7.75
N ALA A 454 23.41 14.55 7.34
CA ALA A 454 24.19 15.16 6.27
C ALA A 454 25.10 16.27 6.82
N LEU A 455 26.33 16.33 6.31
CA LEU A 455 27.32 17.35 6.63
C LEU A 455 27.71 18.09 5.36
N ARG A 456 27.94 19.39 5.48
CA ARG A 456 28.50 20.22 4.41
C ARG A 456 29.82 20.82 4.87
N TYR A 457 30.83 20.73 4.02
CA TYR A 457 32.11 21.41 4.25
C TYR A 457 32.04 22.81 3.65
N GLU A 458 32.24 23.85 4.46
CA GLU A 458 32.24 25.25 4.00
C GLU A 458 33.65 25.68 3.58
N VAL A 459 33.85 25.85 2.28
CA VAL A 459 35.16 26.28 1.72
C VAL A 459 35.40 27.75 2.06
N SER A 460 36.58 28.06 2.60
CA SER A 460 36.91 29.41 3.05
C SER A 460 37.38 30.27 1.87
N GLY A 461 36.62 31.31 1.50
CA GLY A 461 37.13 32.48 0.79
C GLY A 461 37.08 32.50 -0.75
N GLN A 462 36.03 32.01 -1.41
CA GLN A 462 35.84 32.22 -2.85
C GLN A 462 34.50 32.90 -3.17
N GLU A 463 34.56 34.17 -3.57
CA GLU A 463 33.47 34.87 -4.25
C GLU A 463 33.43 34.40 -5.72
N PHE A 464 32.66 33.34 -5.99
CA PHE A 464 32.35 32.91 -7.35
C PHE A 464 30.99 33.43 -7.80
N HIS A 465 30.80 33.51 -9.12
CA HIS A 465 29.48 33.70 -9.72
C HIS A 465 28.59 32.48 -9.36
N PRO A 466 27.28 32.67 -9.03
CA PRO A 466 26.43 31.60 -8.46
C PRO A 466 26.35 30.29 -9.27
N SER A 467 26.52 30.36 -10.59
CA SER A 467 26.46 29.19 -11.50
C SER A 467 27.73 28.33 -11.49
N ASP A 468 28.89 28.94 -11.28
CA ASP A 468 30.19 28.24 -11.35
C ASP A 468 30.57 27.66 -9.98
N GLN A 469 30.10 28.29 -8.90
CA GLN A 469 30.30 27.85 -7.53
C GLN A 469 29.74 26.45 -7.27
N GLN A 470 28.58 26.13 -7.85
CA GLN A 470 27.91 24.85 -7.66
C GLN A 470 28.68 23.69 -8.30
N VAL A 471 29.18 23.89 -9.53
CA VAL A 471 29.96 22.88 -10.26
C VAL A 471 31.31 22.61 -9.60
N GLU A 472 31.98 23.64 -9.07
CA GLU A 472 33.24 23.46 -8.35
C GLU A 472 33.05 22.81 -6.97
N LEU A 473 31.96 23.12 -6.26
CA LEU A 473 31.57 22.43 -5.02
C LEU A 473 31.24 20.95 -5.27
N GLU A 474 30.60 20.61 -6.38
CA GLU A 474 30.34 19.22 -6.76
C GLU A 474 31.62 18.43 -7.00
N LYS A 475 32.57 19.00 -7.78
CA LYS A 475 33.89 18.38 -8.00
C LYS A 475 34.67 18.23 -6.70
N PHE A 476 34.62 19.23 -5.83
CA PHE A 476 35.26 19.19 -4.52
C PHE A 476 34.68 18.05 -3.67
N ASN A 477 33.36 17.99 -3.53
CA ASN A 477 32.68 16.97 -2.73
C ASN A 477 32.86 15.55 -3.30
N GLN A 478 32.95 15.42 -4.62
CA GLN A 478 33.27 14.14 -5.24
C GLN A 478 34.70 13.67 -4.86
N LYS A 479 35.69 14.57 -4.89
CA LYS A 479 37.07 14.26 -4.47
C LYS A 479 37.16 13.95 -2.98
N LEU A 480 36.55 14.80 -2.14
CA LEU A 480 36.44 14.58 -0.70
C LEU A 480 35.80 13.21 -0.43
N GLY A 481 34.73 12.88 -1.13
CA GLY A 481 34.04 11.62 -0.92
C GLY A 481 34.79 10.39 -1.37
N GLN A 482 35.54 10.47 -2.45
CA GLN A 482 36.44 9.38 -2.87
C GLN A 482 37.55 9.14 -1.83
N LYS A 483 38.17 10.21 -1.31
CA LYS A 483 39.17 10.09 -0.24
C LYS A 483 38.57 9.53 1.05
N LEU A 484 37.43 10.06 1.50
CA LEU A 484 36.79 9.58 2.72
C LEU A 484 36.35 8.11 2.63
N LYS A 485 35.84 7.65 1.48
CA LYS A 485 35.55 6.22 1.26
C LYS A 485 36.78 5.32 1.39
N SER A 486 37.97 5.84 1.05
CA SER A 486 39.21 5.07 1.20
C SER A 486 39.73 5.03 2.64
N LEU A 487 39.50 6.10 3.42
CA LEU A 487 39.95 6.21 4.82
C LEU A 487 38.97 5.58 5.81
N LEU A 488 37.67 5.59 5.50
CA LEU A 488 36.59 5.12 6.36
C LEU A 488 35.73 4.08 5.61
N PRO A 489 36.27 2.88 5.29
CA PRO A 489 35.55 1.86 4.54
C PRO A 489 34.34 1.30 5.31
N ASP A 490 34.39 1.33 6.64
CA ASP A 490 33.38 0.75 7.52
C ASP A 490 32.16 1.68 7.74
N ILE A 491 32.25 2.94 7.31
CA ILE A 491 31.15 3.90 7.43
C ILE A 491 30.50 4.09 6.06
N PRO A 492 29.18 3.85 5.93
CA PRO A 492 28.49 4.03 4.66
C PRO A 492 28.34 5.52 4.34
N LEU A 493 29.30 6.05 3.58
CA LEU A 493 29.31 7.44 3.13
C LEU A 493 28.77 7.56 1.69
N THR A 494 27.77 8.41 1.51
CA THR A 494 27.20 8.74 0.20
C THR A 494 27.42 10.22 -0.14
N PHE A 495 27.69 10.51 -1.42
CA PHE A 495 28.02 11.85 -1.91
C PHE A 495 27.17 12.15 -3.14
N GLY A 496 26.63 13.36 -3.24
CA GLY A 496 25.80 13.82 -4.36
C GLY A 496 24.31 14.00 -4.01
N PRO A 497 23.46 14.33 -5.01
CA PRO A 497 22.06 14.62 -4.78
C PRO A 497 21.30 13.33 -4.49
N LYS A 498 20.47 13.34 -3.44
CA LYS A 498 19.31 12.44 -3.37
C LYS A 498 18.03 13.24 -3.62
N ALA A 499 16.96 12.52 -3.95
CA ALA A 499 15.65 13.08 -4.25
C ALA A 499 15.25 14.17 -3.24
N GLY A 500 15.25 15.43 -3.67
CA GLY A 500 14.87 16.61 -2.89
C GLY A 500 16.00 17.39 -2.18
N GLY A 501 17.25 16.90 -2.18
CA GLY A 501 18.36 17.46 -1.39
C GLY A 501 19.40 18.27 -2.19
N ARG A 502 20.22 19.05 -1.46
CA ARG A 502 21.32 19.85 -2.04
C ARG A 502 22.50 18.97 -2.47
N LEU A 503 23.15 19.36 -3.57
CA LEU A 503 24.20 18.61 -4.29
C LEU A 503 25.56 18.57 -3.57
N ASP A 504 25.73 19.31 -2.48
CA ASP A 504 27.00 19.69 -1.87
C ASP A 504 27.29 19.02 -0.51
N CYS A 505 26.67 17.88 -0.23
CA CYS A 505 26.66 17.28 1.11
C CYS A 505 27.29 15.87 1.17
N VAL A 506 27.90 15.56 2.32
CA VAL A 506 28.36 14.24 2.75
C VAL A 506 27.27 13.61 3.60
N TYR A 507 26.66 12.53 3.12
CA TYR A 507 25.62 11.80 3.84
C TYR A 507 26.21 10.61 4.57
N ILE A 508 26.01 10.56 5.88
CA ILE A 508 26.44 9.45 6.74
C ILE A 508 25.25 8.51 6.93
N GLY A 509 25.37 7.29 6.40
CA GLY A 509 24.33 6.27 6.41
C GLY A 509 24.13 5.59 7.77
N MET A 510 23.58 4.38 7.73
CA MET A 510 23.30 3.57 8.92
C MET A 510 24.58 2.96 9.48
N VAL A 511 24.73 2.96 10.79
CA VAL A 511 25.95 2.52 11.46
C VAL A 511 25.64 1.35 12.39
N THR A 512 26.51 0.33 12.34
CA THR A 512 26.35 -0.94 13.08
C THR A 512 27.11 -0.96 14.41
N GLU A 513 28.08 -0.09 14.62
CA GLU A 513 28.94 -0.04 15.82
C GLU A 513 29.00 1.37 16.40
N GLU A 514 29.34 1.51 17.69
CA GLU A 514 29.52 2.84 18.28
C GLU A 514 30.68 3.57 17.60
N LEU A 515 30.43 4.81 17.17
CA LEU A 515 31.44 5.66 16.55
C LEU A 515 31.87 6.77 17.49
N ASP A 516 33.17 7.00 17.56
CA ASP A 516 33.72 8.23 18.14
C ASP A 516 33.46 9.39 17.17
N MET A 517 32.41 10.16 17.46
CA MET A 517 32.01 11.30 16.65
C MET A 517 33.08 12.39 16.58
N ALA A 518 33.88 12.57 17.63
CA ALA A 518 34.92 13.58 17.64
C ALA A 518 36.04 13.20 16.66
N ALA A 519 36.49 11.94 16.71
CA ALA A 519 37.47 11.40 15.78
C ALA A 519 36.94 11.45 14.33
N LEU A 520 35.68 11.06 14.11
CA LEU A 520 35.04 11.12 12.80
C LEU A 520 35.00 12.54 12.23
N MET A 521 34.59 13.54 13.03
CA MET A 521 34.56 14.93 12.59
C MET A 521 35.96 15.44 12.28
N GLN A 522 36.95 15.09 13.11
CA GLN A 522 38.35 15.46 12.88
C GLN A 522 38.86 14.91 11.55
N THR A 523 38.65 13.62 11.26
CA THR A 523 39.07 13.01 9.98
C THR A 523 38.40 13.69 8.78
N ILE A 524 37.12 14.04 8.89
CA ILE A 524 36.40 14.74 7.82
C ILE A 524 36.97 16.15 7.60
N VAL A 525 37.27 16.89 8.68
CA VAL A 525 37.88 18.23 8.60
C VAL A 525 39.28 18.17 7.99
N GLU A 526 40.14 17.28 8.48
CA GLU A 526 41.51 17.11 7.98
C GLU A 526 41.52 16.74 6.49
N THR A 527 40.68 15.78 6.09
CA THR A 527 40.55 15.39 4.67
C THR A 527 40.01 16.54 3.82
N GLY A 528 39.05 17.31 4.35
CA GLY A 528 38.50 18.50 3.69
C GLY A 528 39.56 19.57 3.45
N GLN A 529 40.38 19.87 4.46
CA GLN A 529 41.49 20.80 4.38
C GLN A 529 42.54 20.36 3.35
N GLU A 530 42.93 19.08 3.33
CA GLU A 530 43.85 18.54 2.33
C GLU A 530 43.31 18.69 0.90
N VAL A 531 42.00 18.43 0.70
CA VAL A 531 41.37 18.56 -0.61
C VAL A 531 41.29 20.03 -1.01
N GLU A 532 41.02 20.94 -0.08
CA GLU A 532 41.02 22.40 -0.30
C GLU A 532 42.42 22.90 -0.69
N GLU A 533 43.47 22.48 0.02
CA GLU A 533 44.87 22.80 -0.29
C GLU A 533 45.28 22.25 -1.66
N SER A 534 44.98 20.98 -1.95
CA SER A 534 45.30 20.38 -3.26
C SER A 534 44.57 21.06 -4.43
N SER A 535 43.40 21.64 -4.17
CA SER A 535 42.62 22.38 -5.16
C SER A 535 43.15 23.81 -5.35
N ARG A 536 43.72 24.44 -4.31
CA ARG A 536 44.40 25.75 -4.40
C ARG A 536 45.73 25.69 -5.16
N VAL A 537 46.51 24.62 -5.02
CA VAL A 537 47.82 24.47 -5.68
C VAL A 537 47.70 24.35 -7.21
N GLY A 538 46.55 23.91 -7.73
CA GLY A 538 46.27 23.87 -9.18
C GLY A 538 46.01 25.25 -9.83
N CYS A 539 45.89 26.32 -9.05
CA CYS A 539 45.57 27.68 -9.50
C CYS A 539 46.76 28.67 -9.43
N PHE A 540 48.01 28.20 -9.45
CA PHE A 540 49.13 29.13 -9.69
C PHE A 540 49.13 29.57 -11.16
N PRO A 541 49.02 30.88 -11.47
CA PRO A 541 49.24 31.35 -12.82
C PRO A 541 50.73 31.12 -13.14
N LEU A 542 51.00 30.41 -14.24
CA LEU A 542 52.31 30.32 -14.89
C LEU A 542 52.79 31.74 -15.26
N LEU A 543 53.38 32.44 -14.31
CA LEU A 543 54.24 33.60 -14.58
C LEU A 543 55.58 33.05 -15.06
N PHE A 544 55.63 32.66 -16.33
CA PHE A 544 56.89 32.48 -17.04
C PHE A 544 57.56 33.85 -17.17
N VAL A 545 58.65 34.00 -16.43
CA VAL A 545 59.61 35.10 -16.53
C VAL A 545 60.30 35.02 -17.89
N PHE A 546 60.12 36.04 -18.74
CA PHE A 546 61.02 36.34 -19.86
C PHE A 546 62.17 37.19 -19.32
N ILE A 547 63.41 36.69 -19.42
CA ILE A 547 64.63 37.48 -19.56
C ILE A 547 65.21 37.17 -20.94
#